data_AF-A0A5X4GDC7-F1
#
_entry.id   AF-A0A5X4GDC7-F1
#
_cell.length_a   1.000
_cell.length_b   1.000
_cell.length_c   1.000
_cell.angle_alpha   90.00
_cell.angle_beta   90.00
_cell.angle_gamma   90.00
#
_symmetry.space_group_name_H-M   'P 1'
#
loop_
_entity.id
_entity.type
_entity.pdbx_description
1 polymer ?
#
loop_
_entity_poly.entity_id
_entity_poly.type
_entity_poly.pdbx_seq_one_letter_code
_entity_poly.pdbx_strand_id
1 'polypeptide(L)'
;MKFIVKDFISDKYAKAINILNDNLKENYYVFYGVRLSEILFPASDYGTDDFFKEFEEINNVTLPLVVFEINERKPVIVIGFDEINGAILIEKSGIKVLVIDNLSALLTNETLGVFFK
;
A
#
# COMPACT_ATOMS: atom_id res chain seq x y z
N MET A 1 -33.20 -10.09 -7.80
CA MET A 1 -32.02 -9.46 -7.17
C MET A 1 -30.78 -10.06 -7.80
N LYS A 2 -30.02 -9.29 -8.61
CA LYS A 2 -28.73 -9.75 -9.15
C LYS A 2 -27.66 -9.38 -8.14
N PHE A 3 -27.01 -10.36 -7.54
CA PHE A 3 -25.80 -10.11 -6.75
C PHE A 3 -24.71 -9.71 -7.74
N ILE A 4 -24.23 -8.47 -7.63
CA ILE A 4 -22.99 -8.08 -8.30
C ILE A 4 -21.89 -8.73 -7.48
N VAL A 5 -21.33 -9.82 -7.99
CA VAL A 5 -20.08 -10.37 -7.47
C VAL A 5 -19.03 -9.32 -7.78
N LYS A 6 -18.72 -8.47 -6.80
CA LYS A 6 -17.63 -7.53 -6.89
C LYS A 6 -16.37 -8.33 -6.54
N ASP A 7 -15.51 -8.57 -7.53
CA ASP A 7 -14.22 -9.19 -7.25
C ASP A 7 -13.49 -8.30 -6.25
N PHE A 8 -13.26 -8.85 -5.05
CA PHE A 8 -12.62 -8.14 -3.95
C PHE A 8 -11.17 -7.79 -4.30
N ILE A 9 -10.54 -8.60 -5.15
CA ILE A 9 -9.18 -8.42 -5.68
C ILE A 9 -9.18 -8.74 -7.17
N SER A 10 -8.45 -7.96 -7.97
CA SER A 10 -8.29 -8.28 -9.40
C SER A 10 -7.26 -9.38 -9.61
N ASP A 11 -7.38 -10.15 -10.69
CA ASP A 11 -6.39 -11.16 -11.09
C ASP A 11 -4.97 -10.59 -11.18
N LYS A 12 -4.84 -9.31 -11.59
CA LYS A 12 -3.56 -8.62 -11.69
C LYS A 12 -2.92 -8.47 -10.31
N TYR A 13 -3.69 -8.02 -9.31
CA TYR A 13 -3.21 -7.87 -7.94
C TYR A 13 -3.00 -9.21 -7.23
N ALA A 14 -3.84 -10.22 -7.48
CA ALA A 14 -3.65 -11.56 -6.93
C ALA A 14 -2.31 -12.17 -7.40
N LYS A 15 -1.98 -12.05 -8.70
CA LYS A 15 -0.68 -12.47 -9.23
C LYS A 15 0.48 -11.67 -8.65
N ALA A 16 0.31 -10.36 -8.49
CA ALA A 16 1.33 -9.49 -7.90
C ALA A 16 1.67 -9.89 -6.46
N ILE A 17 0.66 -10.21 -5.65
CA ILE A 17 0.84 -10.69 -4.28
C ILE A 17 1.66 -11.99 -4.26
N ASN A 18 1.34 -12.95 -5.13
CA ASN A 18 2.09 -14.21 -5.20
C ASN A 18 3.56 -13.95 -5.57
N ILE A 19 3.81 -13.15 -6.61
CA ILE A 19 5.18 -12.78 -7.01
C ILE A 19 5.93 -12.14 -5.85
N LEU A 20 5.33 -11.17 -5.17
CA LEU A 20 5.97 -10.50 -4.05
C LEU A 20 6.22 -11.45 -2.88
N ASN A 21 5.25 -12.26 -2.46
CA ASN A 21 5.40 -13.21 -1.36
C ASN A 21 6.50 -14.26 -1.62
N ASP A 22 6.65 -14.70 -2.87
CA ASP A 22 7.68 -15.68 -3.24
C ASP A 22 9.09 -15.08 -3.14
N ASN A 23 9.24 -13.79 -3.51
CA ASN A 23 10.55 -13.15 -3.71
C ASN A 23 11.01 -12.28 -2.52
N LEU A 24 10.09 -11.69 -1.75
CA LEU A 24 10.41 -10.90 -0.56
C LEU A 24 11.05 -11.76 0.54
N LYS A 25 11.95 -11.15 1.34
CA LYS A 25 12.48 -11.76 2.57
C LYS A 25 11.35 -12.05 3.56
N GLU A 26 11.55 -13.04 4.44
CA GLU A 26 10.54 -13.55 5.38
C GLU A 26 9.98 -12.50 6.35
N ASN A 27 10.73 -11.43 6.60
CA ASN A 27 10.33 -10.34 7.47
C ASN A 27 9.40 -9.31 6.79
N TYR A 28 9.07 -9.47 5.52
CA TYR A 28 8.13 -8.60 4.81
C TYR A 28 6.82 -9.33 4.49
N TYR A 29 5.72 -8.64 4.65
CA TYR A 29 4.37 -9.12 4.32
C TYR A 29 3.67 -8.16 3.36
N VAL A 30 2.86 -8.70 2.46
CA VAL A 30 2.09 -7.91 1.49
C VAL A 30 0.62 -7.86 1.88
N PHE A 31 0.12 -6.67 2.18
CA PHE A 31 -1.30 -6.40 2.34
C PHE A 31 -1.91 -5.83 1.06
N TYR A 32 -3.20 -6.09 0.85
CA TYR A 32 -3.97 -5.53 -0.25
C TYR A 32 -5.21 -4.78 0.26
N GLY A 33 -5.49 -3.61 -0.32
CA GLY A 33 -6.71 -2.85 -0.03
C GLY A 33 -6.72 -2.21 1.37
N VAL A 34 -5.56 -1.73 1.83
CA VAL A 34 -5.40 -1.12 3.17
C VAL A 34 -5.82 0.34 3.12
N ARG A 35 -6.58 0.86 4.09
CA ARG A 35 -6.86 2.30 4.15
C ARG A 35 -5.62 3.07 4.57
N LEU A 36 -5.40 4.24 3.97
CA LEU A 36 -4.26 5.08 4.33
C LEU A 36 -4.28 5.50 5.80
N SER A 37 -5.46 5.63 6.41
CA SER A 37 -5.65 5.87 7.85
C SER A 37 -5.13 4.75 8.77
N GLU A 38 -4.93 3.52 8.27
CA GLU A 38 -4.30 2.43 9.04
C GLU A 38 -2.77 2.57 9.07
N ILE A 39 -2.23 3.48 8.26
CA ILE A 39 -0.80 3.66 8.03
C ILE A 39 -0.33 5.03 8.51
N LEU A 40 -1.12 6.05 8.22
CA LEU A 40 -0.88 7.43 8.62
C LEU A 40 -1.90 7.84 9.67
N PHE A 41 -1.44 8.65 10.61
CA PHE A 41 -2.29 9.29 11.61
C PHE A 41 -2.25 10.81 11.40
N PRO A 42 -3.38 11.51 11.61
CA PRO A 42 -3.40 12.97 11.60
C PRO A 42 -2.35 13.56 12.55
N ALA A 43 -1.76 14.69 12.16
CA ALA A 43 -0.77 15.38 12.98
C ALA A 43 -1.43 16.31 14.01
N SER A 44 -2.66 16.74 13.72
CA SER A 44 -3.47 17.59 14.60
C SER A 44 -3.91 16.88 15.88
N ASP A 45 -4.19 17.67 16.92
CA ASP A 45 -4.63 17.15 18.22
C ASP A 45 -5.96 16.41 18.10
N TYR A 46 -6.02 15.21 18.69
CA TYR A 46 -7.21 14.37 18.65
C TYR A 46 -8.46 15.08 19.19
N GLY A 47 -9.56 15.01 18.45
CA GLY A 47 -10.84 15.61 18.82
C GLY A 47 -11.02 17.06 18.37
N THR A 48 -10.05 17.65 17.67
CA THR A 48 -10.20 18.95 17.01
C THR A 48 -10.86 18.83 15.63
N ASP A 49 -11.49 19.90 15.15
CA ASP A 49 -12.08 19.94 13.80
C ASP A 49 -11.03 19.64 12.71
N ASP A 50 -9.79 20.09 12.91
CA ASP A 50 -8.72 19.88 11.95
C ASP A 50 -8.23 18.42 11.96
N PHE A 51 -8.18 17.76 13.12
CA PHE A 51 -7.99 16.31 13.20
C PHE A 51 -9.04 15.55 12.40
N PHE A 52 -10.32 15.91 12.53
CA PHE A 52 -11.40 15.22 11.81
C PHE A 52 -11.29 15.38 10.29
N LYS A 53 -10.95 16.57 9.80
CA LYS A 53 -10.72 16.81 8.37
C LYS A 53 -9.54 16.00 7.84
N GLU A 54 -8.40 16.06 8.53
CA GLU A 54 -7.20 15.29 8.16
C GLU A 54 -7.50 13.79 8.14
N PHE A 55 -8.23 13.29 9.15
CA PHE A 55 -8.61 11.88 9.23
C PHE A 55 -9.53 11.47 8.07
N GLU A 56 -10.53 12.29 7.73
CA GLU A 56 -11.46 12.00 6.65
C GLU A 56 -10.74 11.95 5.29
N GLU A 57 -9.77 12.85 5.06
CA GLU A 57 -8.95 12.86 3.86
C GLU A 57 -8.18 11.55 3.67
N ILE A 58 -7.54 11.03 4.73
CA ILE A 58 -6.76 9.78 4.65
C ILE A 58 -7.65 8.52 4.71
N ASN A 59 -8.76 8.53 5.42
CA ASN A 59 -9.63 7.36 5.57
C ASN A 59 -10.39 7.01 4.27
N ASN A 60 -10.58 7.97 3.38
CA ASN A 60 -11.19 7.74 2.06
C ASN A 60 -10.22 7.16 1.02
N VAL A 61 -8.91 7.11 1.33
CA VAL A 61 -7.89 6.56 0.44
C VAL A 61 -7.69 5.08 0.73
N THR A 62 -7.92 4.23 -0.27
CA THR A 62 -7.58 2.80 -0.23
C THR A 62 -6.32 2.55 -1.04
N LEU A 63 -5.31 1.99 -0.39
CA LEU A 63 -4.01 1.67 -0.98
C LEU A 63 -4.05 0.29 -1.63
N PRO A 64 -3.41 0.12 -2.80
CA PRO A 64 -3.39 -1.12 -3.54
C PRO A 64 -2.58 -2.20 -2.81
N LEU A 65 -1.26 -2.28 -3.01
CA LEU A 65 -0.39 -3.20 -2.30
C LEU A 65 0.45 -2.43 -1.30
N VAL A 66 0.59 -2.96 -0.09
CA VAL A 66 1.43 -2.39 0.96
C VAL A 66 2.38 -3.48 1.42
N VAL A 67 3.68 -3.26 1.24
CA VAL A 67 4.72 -4.11 1.82
C VAL A 67 5.02 -3.58 3.21
N PHE A 68 4.92 -4.46 4.19
CA PHE A 68 5.06 -4.18 5.61
C PHE A 68 6.23 -4.98 6.19
N GLU A 69 7.15 -4.30 6.87
CA GLU A 69 8.24 -4.95 7.60
C GLU A 69 7.72 -5.32 9.01
N ILE A 70 7.76 -6.61 9.33
CA ILE A 70 7.12 -7.19 10.51
C ILE A 70 7.90 -6.89 11.80
N ASN A 71 9.23 -6.86 11.76
CA ASN A 71 10.08 -6.70 12.95
C ASN A 71 10.02 -5.26 13.50
N GLU A 72 10.10 -4.28 12.61
CA GLU A 72 9.99 -2.84 12.84
C GLU A 72 8.54 -2.37 12.85
N ARG A 73 7.59 -3.26 12.50
CA ARG A 73 6.14 -3.02 12.49
C ARG A 73 5.77 -1.76 11.70
N LYS A 74 6.33 -1.62 10.51
CA LYS A 74 6.09 -0.44 9.68
C LYS A 74 5.87 -0.75 8.20
N PRO A 75 5.01 0.03 7.53
CA PRO A 75 4.96 0.05 6.06
C PRO A 75 6.32 0.50 5.50
N VAL A 76 6.76 -0.09 4.38
CA VAL A 76 8.02 0.30 3.72
C VAL A 76 7.83 0.74 2.27
N ILE A 77 6.87 0.15 1.55
CA ILE A 77 6.55 0.55 0.18
C ILE A 77 5.08 0.29 -0.17
N VAL A 78 4.47 1.22 -0.89
CA VAL A 78 3.15 1.07 -1.53
C VAL A 78 3.33 0.85 -3.02
N ILE A 79 2.71 -0.19 -3.57
CA ILE A 79 2.87 -0.60 -4.98
C ILE A 79 1.52 -0.59 -5.69
N GLY A 80 1.42 0.18 -6.78
CA GLY A 80 0.22 0.34 -7.59
C GLY A 80 0.49 0.07 -9.06
N PHE A 81 -0.57 -0.28 -9.80
CA PHE A 81 -0.52 -0.35 -11.27
C PHE A 81 -1.02 0.93 -11.95
N ASP A 82 -1.63 1.80 -11.16
CA ASP A 82 -2.19 3.09 -11.55
C ASP A 82 -1.71 4.15 -10.54
N GLU A 83 -2.04 5.42 -10.77
CA GLU A 83 -1.72 6.51 -9.83
C GLU A 83 -2.26 6.21 -8.42
N ILE A 84 -1.42 6.43 -7.42
CA ILE A 84 -1.75 6.16 -6.01
C ILE A 84 -2.24 7.46 -5.38
N ASN A 85 -3.53 7.52 -5.07
CA ASN A 85 -4.10 8.63 -4.30
C ASN A 85 -3.37 8.77 -2.96
N GLY A 86 -3.00 10.00 -2.59
CA GLY A 86 -2.26 10.27 -1.37
C GLY A 86 -0.75 10.00 -1.45
N ALA A 87 -0.18 9.72 -2.63
CA ALA A 87 1.25 9.47 -2.82
C ALA A 87 2.15 10.49 -2.10
N ILE A 88 1.88 11.79 -2.24
CA ILE A 88 2.66 12.86 -1.60
C ILE A 88 2.66 12.73 -0.07
N LEU A 89 1.55 12.34 0.54
CA LEU A 89 1.44 12.16 1.99
C LEU A 89 2.22 10.92 2.45
N ILE A 90 2.12 9.83 1.68
CA ILE A 90 2.83 8.57 1.91
C ILE A 90 4.35 8.77 1.83
N GLU A 91 4.83 9.49 0.81
CA GLU A 91 6.26 9.79 0.66
C GLU A 91 6.79 10.69 1.79
N LYS A 92 6.00 11.67 2.22
CA LYS A 92 6.35 12.53 3.37
C LYS A 92 6.48 11.76 4.68
N SER A 93 5.78 10.64 4.84
CA SER A 93 5.91 9.77 6.01
C SER A 93 7.07 8.78 5.90
N GLY A 94 7.92 8.88 4.87
CA GLY A 94 9.08 8.02 4.66
C GLY A 94 8.76 6.65 4.06
N ILE A 95 7.54 6.45 3.55
CA ILE A 95 7.14 5.22 2.86
C ILE A 95 7.38 5.42 1.37
N LYS A 96 8.02 4.45 0.70
CA LYS A 96 8.24 4.55 -0.74
C LYS A 96 6.92 4.36 -1.50
N VAL A 97 6.72 5.07 -2.59
CA VAL A 97 5.60 4.87 -3.50
C VAL A 97 6.15 4.39 -4.84
N LEU A 98 5.58 3.30 -5.36
CA LEU A 98 6.01 2.71 -6.62
C LEU A 98 4.79 2.42 -7.50
N VAL A 99 4.75 3.09 -8.65
CA VAL A 99 3.78 2.77 -9.71
C VAL A 99 4.51 1.98 -10.79
N ILE A 100 3.98 0.80 -11.10
CA ILE A 100 4.52 -0.11 -12.12
C ILE A 100 3.51 -0.33 -13.24
N ASP A 101 4.00 -0.51 -14.45
CA ASP A 101 3.18 -0.73 -15.64
C ASP A 101 2.69 -2.19 -15.72
N ASN A 102 3.56 -3.15 -15.40
CA ASN A 102 3.31 -4.58 -15.61
C ASN A 102 3.90 -5.46 -14.49
N LEU A 103 3.54 -6.75 -14.49
CA LEU A 103 3.96 -7.70 -13.45
C LEU A 103 5.47 -7.98 -13.44
N SER A 104 6.14 -7.94 -14.60
CA SER A 104 7.59 -8.20 -14.69
C SER A 104 8.41 -7.13 -13.97
N ALA A 105 7.90 -5.89 -13.91
CA ALA A 105 8.51 -4.80 -13.17
C ALA A 105 8.62 -5.09 -11.66
N LEU A 106 7.77 -5.96 -11.10
CA LEU A 106 7.93 -6.40 -9.71
C LEU A 106 9.27 -7.10 -9.48
N LEU A 107 9.80 -7.79 -10.49
CA LEU A 107 11.04 -8.56 -10.39
C LEU A 107 12.27 -7.76 -10.81
N THR A 108 12.11 -6.78 -11.70
CA THR A 108 13.23 -6.04 -12.31
C THR A 108 13.46 -4.66 -11.71
N ASN A 109 12.54 -4.13 -10.90
CA ASN A 109 12.68 -2.80 -10.32
C ASN A 109 13.71 -2.81 -9.18
N GLU A 110 14.77 -2.01 -9.34
CA GLU A 110 15.87 -1.91 -8.38
C GLU A 110 15.41 -1.46 -6.97
N THR A 111 14.33 -0.68 -6.89
CA THR A 111 13.73 -0.24 -5.60
C THR A 111 13.21 -1.43 -4.80
N LEU A 112 12.75 -2.49 -5.47
CA LEU A 112 12.26 -3.72 -4.83
C LEU A 112 13.39 -4.69 -4.50
N GLY A 113 14.49 -4.65 -5.25
CA GLY A 113 15.64 -5.56 -5.08
C GLY A 113 16.21 -5.59 -3.66
N VAL A 114 16.17 -4.48 -2.93
CA VAL A 114 16.64 -4.42 -1.52
C VAL A 114 15.81 -5.29 -0.56
N PHE A 115 14.55 -5.56 -0.92
CA PHE A 115 13.60 -6.35 -0.12
C PHE A 115 13.60 -7.84 -0.48
N PHE A 116 14.23 -8.22 -1.59
CA PHE A 116 14.25 -9.60 -2.08
C PHE A 116 15.33 -10.46 -1.40
N LYS A 117 15.05 -11.77 -1.33
CA LYS A 117 15.92 -12.80 -0.74
C LYS A 117 17.29 -12.86 -1.41
#